data_AF-X1DPF8-F1
#
_entry.id   AF-X1DPF8-F1
#
_cell.length_a   1.000
_cell.length_b   1.000
_cell.length_c   1.000
_cell.angle_alpha   90.00
_cell.angle_beta   90.00
_cell.angle_gamma   90.00
#
_symmetry.space_group_name_H-M   'P 1'
#
loop_
_entity.id
_entity.type
_entity.pdbx_description
1 polymer ?
#
loop_
_entity_poly.entity_id
_entity_poly.type
_entity_poly.pdbx_seq_one_letter_code
_entity_poly.pdbx_strand_id
1 'polypeptide(L)'
;GRTGIYSKKTTLKIPIIIDIGSPAISGNASFGKTAVNKKNPANATGVITSVEIYANEAMTGVKVATFYIVSGNILSTRDYDTIGDVPIGYSKHTVSINVNAGDYIGIYCGTGKVEAYTPDYTGMWYWAGDGIPCSEKTFSPFAEYIIRLYGTGEGS
;
A
#
# COMPACT_ATOMS: atom_id res chain seq x y z
N GLY A 1 1.64 -38.72 47.50
CA GLY A 1 1.34 -38.21 46.14
C GLY A 1 2.36 -37.16 45.78
N ARG A 2 2.97 -37.22 44.59
CA ARG A 2 3.92 -36.21 44.12
C ARG A 2 3.15 -35.15 43.33
N THR A 3 3.08 -33.93 43.87
CA THR A 3 2.46 -32.77 43.22
C THR A 3 3.44 -32.18 42.20
N GLY A 4 3.19 -32.41 40.91
CA GLY A 4 3.93 -31.79 39.82
C GLY A 4 3.54 -30.33 39.66
N ILE A 5 4.52 -29.43 39.74
CA ILE A 5 4.35 -28.02 39.37
C ILE A 5 4.42 -27.95 37.85
N TYR A 6 3.27 -27.79 37.19
CA TYR A 6 3.21 -27.46 35.77
C TYR A 6 3.45 -25.95 35.62
N SER A 7 4.68 -25.57 35.28
CA SER A 7 4.95 -24.22 34.77
C SER A 7 4.44 -24.13 33.32
N LYS A 8 3.27 -23.53 33.10
CA LYS A 8 2.84 -23.13 31.75
C LYS A 8 3.88 -22.13 31.20
N LYS A 9 4.67 -22.58 30.23
CA LYS A 9 5.59 -21.71 29.49
C LYS A 9 4.75 -20.78 28.61
N THR A 10 4.58 -19.54 29.04
CA THR A 10 3.95 -18.51 28.20
C THR A 10 4.97 -18.06 27.15
N THR A 11 4.79 -18.50 25.90
CA THR A 11 5.57 -17.99 24.77
C THR A 11 5.05 -16.60 24.43
N LEU A 12 5.88 -15.57 24.57
CA LEU A 12 5.58 -14.22 24.09
C LEU A 12 5.48 -14.26 22.56
N LYS A 13 4.31 -13.94 22.00
CA LYS A 13 4.16 -13.70 20.55
C LYS A 13 4.69 -12.29 20.28
N ILE A 14 5.86 -12.19 19.66
CA ILE A 14 6.36 -10.91 19.16
C ILE A 14 5.53 -10.58 17.91
N PRO A 15 4.87 -9.41 17.85
CA PRO A 15 4.09 -9.04 16.67
C PRO A 15 5.03 -8.81 15.49
N ILE A 16 4.68 -9.38 14.34
CA ILE A 16 5.33 -9.05 13.07
C ILE A 16 4.73 -7.71 12.63
N ILE A 17 5.56 -6.70 12.43
CA ILE A 17 5.09 -5.40 11.92
C ILE A 17 5.20 -5.43 10.40
N ILE A 18 4.09 -5.14 9.73
CA ILE A 18 4.06 -4.99 8.29
C ILE A 18 4.37 -3.54 7.93
N ASP A 19 5.22 -3.38 6.93
CA ASP A 19 5.40 -2.13 6.21
C ASP A 19 5.41 -2.36 4.70
N ILE A 20 4.87 -1.38 3.96
CA ILE A 20 4.72 -1.43 2.50
C ILE A 20 4.69 -0.04 1.89
N GLY A 21 5.33 0.15 0.73
CA GLY A 21 5.35 1.42 0.01
C GLY A 21 6.38 2.42 0.53
N SER A 22 6.17 3.71 0.21
CA SER A 22 7.13 4.79 0.43
C SER A 22 6.57 5.83 1.39
N PRO A 23 7.40 6.37 2.32
CA PRO A 23 6.96 7.38 3.28
C PRO A 23 6.14 8.52 2.64
N ALA A 24 5.06 8.89 3.30
CA ALA A 24 4.15 9.97 2.90
C ALA A 24 4.74 11.36 3.24
N ILE A 25 5.68 11.81 2.41
CA ILE A 25 6.36 13.10 2.54
C ILE A 25 6.22 13.91 1.26
N SER A 26 6.40 15.24 1.32
CA SER A 26 6.35 16.09 0.13
C SER A 26 7.41 15.68 -0.89
N GLY A 27 7.05 15.81 -2.16
CA GLY A 27 7.86 15.43 -3.32
C GLY A 27 7.94 16.56 -4.34
N ASN A 28 8.16 16.20 -5.59
CA ASN A 28 8.35 17.14 -6.71
C ASN A 28 7.63 16.71 -7.99
N ALA A 29 6.78 15.68 -7.91
CA ALA A 29 5.93 15.20 -8.98
C ALA A 29 4.58 14.80 -8.40
N SER A 30 3.59 14.49 -9.24
CA SER A 30 2.30 14.01 -8.77
C SER A 30 1.58 13.20 -9.84
N PHE A 31 0.70 12.29 -9.41
CA PHE A 31 -0.07 11.43 -10.31
C PHE A 31 -1.53 11.38 -9.87
N GLY A 32 -2.43 11.42 -10.85
CA GLY A 32 -3.84 11.10 -10.65
C GLY A 32 -4.12 9.63 -10.99
N LYS A 33 -5.38 9.19 -10.89
CA LYS A 33 -5.82 7.84 -11.28
C LYS A 33 -5.09 6.75 -10.49
N THR A 34 -4.86 5.58 -11.08
CA THR A 34 -4.29 4.44 -10.35
C THR A 34 -2.78 4.39 -10.53
N ALA A 35 -2.06 4.42 -9.40
CA ALA A 35 -0.62 4.21 -9.35
C ALA A 35 -0.26 3.17 -8.28
N VAL A 36 0.66 2.28 -8.60
CA VAL A 36 1.13 1.19 -7.73
C VAL A 36 2.63 1.32 -7.51
N ASN A 37 3.04 1.40 -6.25
CA ASN A 37 4.43 1.64 -5.87
C ASN A 37 5.25 0.35 -6.02
N LYS A 38 6.36 0.38 -6.77
CA LYS A 38 7.29 -0.77 -6.82
C LYS A 38 8.22 -0.81 -5.61
N LYS A 39 8.36 0.30 -4.91
CA LYS A 39 9.26 0.43 -3.77
C LYS A 39 8.68 -0.21 -2.53
N ASN A 40 9.54 -0.96 -1.83
CA ASN A 40 9.25 -1.61 -0.56
C ASN A 40 7.97 -2.47 -0.59
N PRO A 41 8.02 -3.64 -1.26
CA PRO A 41 6.94 -4.62 -1.18
C PRO A 41 6.71 -5.07 0.27
N ALA A 42 5.52 -5.59 0.57
CA ALA A 42 5.16 -6.06 1.90
C ALA A 42 6.21 -7.03 2.45
N ASN A 43 6.70 -6.75 3.66
CA ASN A 43 7.70 -7.60 4.31
C ASN A 43 7.12 -8.92 4.88
N ALA A 44 5.80 -9.00 5.07
CA ALA A 44 5.11 -10.15 5.66
C ALA A 44 3.63 -10.22 5.23
N THR A 45 3.00 -11.37 5.49
CA THR A 45 1.56 -11.60 5.27
C THR A 45 0.75 -11.18 6.50
N GLY A 46 -0.42 -10.59 6.30
CA GLY A 46 -1.31 -10.17 7.38
C GLY A 46 -2.32 -9.12 6.91
N VAL A 47 -2.55 -8.10 7.73
CA VAL A 47 -3.51 -7.01 7.44
C VAL A 47 -2.84 -5.66 7.63
N ILE A 48 -2.89 -4.81 6.59
CA ILE A 48 -2.60 -3.39 6.69
C ILE A 48 -3.75 -2.71 7.42
N THR A 49 -3.44 -2.00 8.50
CA THR A 49 -4.43 -1.35 9.38
C THR A 49 -4.44 0.16 9.26
N SER A 50 -3.35 0.74 8.71
CA SER A 50 -3.31 2.17 8.43
C SER A 50 -2.49 2.48 7.19
N VAL A 51 -2.88 3.56 6.53
CA VAL A 51 -2.13 4.12 5.41
C VAL A 51 -1.90 5.61 5.61
N GLU A 52 -0.73 6.05 5.21
CA GLU A 52 -0.32 7.45 5.20
C GLU A 52 -0.21 7.90 3.75
N ILE A 53 -0.78 9.06 3.45
CA ILE A 53 -0.90 9.60 2.09
C ILE A 53 -0.43 11.04 2.12
N TYR A 54 0.42 11.42 1.17
CA TYR A 54 0.70 12.82 0.90
C TYR A 54 0.01 13.22 -0.40
N ALA A 55 -1.00 14.09 -0.31
CA ALA A 55 -1.76 14.56 -1.45
C ALA A 55 -1.18 15.88 -1.98
N ASN A 56 -0.86 15.95 -3.27
CA ASN A 56 -0.40 17.18 -3.92
C ASN A 56 -1.60 18.11 -4.22
N GLU A 57 -2.74 17.52 -4.56
CA GLU A 57 -4.04 18.18 -4.72
C GLU A 57 -5.06 17.40 -3.89
N ALA A 58 -6.09 18.05 -3.34
CA ALA A 58 -7.16 17.35 -2.65
C ALA A 58 -7.78 16.29 -3.57
N MET A 59 -7.95 15.07 -3.05
CA MET A 59 -8.41 13.91 -3.83
C MET A 59 -9.81 13.48 -3.41
N THR A 60 -10.61 13.01 -4.36
CA THR A 60 -11.92 12.41 -4.09
C THR A 60 -12.01 11.00 -4.64
N GLY A 61 -12.91 10.20 -4.04
CA GLY A 61 -13.14 8.81 -4.45
C GLY A 61 -11.90 7.94 -4.32
N VAL A 62 -11.11 8.16 -3.26
CA VAL A 62 -9.84 7.47 -3.03
C VAL A 62 -10.08 6.02 -2.62
N LYS A 63 -9.38 5.12 -3.31
CA LYS A 63 -9.25 3.70 -2.94
C LYS A 63 -7.78 3.38 -2.74
N VAL A 64 -7.47 2.54 -1.76
CA VAL A 64 -6.12 1.98 -1.57
C VAL A 64 -6.21 0.47 -1.63
N ALA A 65 -5.23 -0.15 -2.27
CA ALA A 65 -5.22 -1.58 -2.51
C ALA A 65 -3.83 -2.19 -2.43
N THR A 66 -3.78 -3.48 -2.15
CA THR A 66 -2.61 -4.33 -2.31
C THR A 66 -2.69 -5.05 -3.66
N PHE A 67 -1.54 -5.24 -4.30
CA PHE A 67 -1.41 -5.82 -5.62
C PHE A 67 -0.34 -6.90 -5.63
N TYR A 68 -0.53 -7.92 -6.46
CA TYR A 68 0.51 -8.89 -6.78
C TYR A 68 0.73 -8.93 -8.30
N ILE A 69 1.96 -9.25 -8.70
CA ILE A 69 2.32 -9.42 -10.10
C ILE A 69 1.86 -10.81 -10.54
N VAL A 70 1.06 -10.85 -11.61
CA VAL A 70 0.73 -12.09 -12.32
C VAL A 70 1.86 -12.44 -13.30
N SER A 71 2.29 -11.46 -14.09
CA SER A 71 3.46 -11.59 -14.98
C SER A 71 3.90 -10.21 -15.51
N GLY A 72 5.19 -9.88 -15.43
CA GLY A 72 5.70 -8.61 -15.95
C GLY A 72 4.99 -7.38 -15.36
N ASN A 73 4.23 -6.66 -16.19
CA ASN A 73 3.40 -5.51 -15.77
C ASN A 73 1.90 -5.83 -15.68
N ILE A 74 1.57 -7.13 -15.61
CA ILE A 74 0.21 -7.62 -15.40
C ILE A 74 0.02 -7.81 -13.90
N LEU A 75 -0.88 -7.03 -13.30
CA LEU A 75 -1.16 -7.00 -11.87
C LEU A 75 -2.62 -7.39 -11.60
N SER A 76 -2.84 -7.91 -10.40
CA SER A 76 -4.17 -8.14 -9.83
C SER A 76 -4.25 -7.52 -8.44
N THR A 77 -5.44 -7.05 -8.05
CA THR A 77 -5.71 -6.61 -6.69
C THR A 77 -5.86 -7.81 -5.77
N ARG A 78 -5.16 -7.82 -4.63
CA ARG A 78 -5.39 -8.80 -3.56
C ARG A 78 -6.58 -8.39 -2.70
N ASP A 79 -6.54 -7.17 -2.20
CA ASP A 79 -7.60 -6.59 -1.40
C ASP A 79 -7.56 -5.06 -1.48
N TYR A 80 -8.64 -4.39 -1.07
CA TYR A 80 -8.74 -2.94 -1.13
C TYR A 80 -9.71 -2.38 -0.11
N ASP A 81 -9.54 -1.09 0.18
CA ASP A 81 -10.46 -0.30 0.98
C ASP A 81 -10.77 1.04 0.30
N THR A 82 -11.95 1.60 0.60
CA THR A 82 -12.36 2.92 0.10
C THR A 82 -12.25 3.94 1.21
N ILE A 83 -11.36 4.91 1.03
CA ILE A 83 -11.06 5.95 2.03
C ILE A 83 -11.96 7.19 1.82
N GLY A 84 -12.41 7.43 0.60
CA GLY A 84 -13.25 8.58 0.26
C GLY A 84 -12.41 9.81 -0.08
N ASP A 85 -12.64 10.93 0.59
CA ASP A 85 -11.97 12.19 0.29
C ASP A 85 -10.70 12.36 1.14
N VAL A 86 -9.62 12.83 0.51
CA VAL A 86 -8.33 13.06 1.14
C VAL A 86 -7.94 14.52 0.95
N PRO A 87 -7.72 15.29 2.05
CA PRO A 87 -7.32 16.69 1.95
C PRO A 87 -5.90 16.83 1.37
N ILE A 88 -5.57 18.04 0.90
CA ILE A 88 -4.20 18.36 0.47
C ILE A 88 -3.20 18.19 1.63
N GLY A 89 -1.99 17.71 1.33
CA GLY A 89 -0.93 17.47 2.29
C GLY A 89 -0.95 16.07 2.90
N TYR A 90 -0.27 15.91 4.04
CA TYR A 90 -0.20 14.65 4.77
C TYR A 90 -1.53 14.32 5.44
N SER A 91 -1.92 13.06 5.37
CA SER A 91 -3.04 12.50 6.13
C SER A 91 -2.79 11.01 6.44
N LYS A 92 -3.44 10.51 7.48
CA LYS A 92 -3.41 9.11 7.89
C LYS A 92 -4.83 8.58 8.00
N HIS A 93 -5.05 7.38 7.48
CA HIS A 93 -6.36 6.75 7.37
C HIS A 93 -6.32 5.35 7.94
N THR A 94 -7.40 4.94 8.62
CA THR A 94 -7.59 3.56 9.06
C THR A 94 -8.16 2.76 7.91
N VAL A 95 -7.62 1.56 7.68
CA VAL A 95 -8.08 0.64 6.64
C VAL A 95 -8.06 -0.79 7.17
N SER A 96 -8.64 -1.72 6.43
CA SER A 96 -8.46 -3.15 6.68
C SER A 96 -8.22 -3.87 5.36
N ILE A 97 -6.95 -3.99 4.96
CA ILE A 97 -6.56 -4.54 3.66
C ILE A 97 -5.65 -5.76 3.86
N ASN A 98 -6.09 -6.92 3.39
CA ASN A 98 -5.27 -8.13 3.40
C ASN A 98 -4.03 -7.97 2.50
N VAL A 99 -2.91 -8.51 2.97
CA VAL A 99 -1.64 -8.44 2.26
C VAL A 99 -0.88 -9.74 2.42
N ASN A 100 -0.17 -10.14 1.37
CA ASN A 100 0.83 -11.20 1.42
C ASN A 100 2.22 -10.61 1.30
N ALA A 101 3.22 -11.29 1.89
CA ALA A 101 4.62 -10.94 1.70
C ALA A 101 4.95 -10.84 0.20
N GLY A 102 5.59 -9.75 -0.21
CA GLY A 102 5.93 -9.44 -1.60
C GLY A 102 4.87 -8.66 -2.39
N ASP A 103 3.69 -8.40 -1.83
CA ASP A 103 2.70 -7.52 -2.46
C ASP A 103 3.17 -6.07 -2.54
N TYR A 104 2.54 -5.30 -3.43
CA TYR A 104 2.75 -3.89 -3.63
C TYR A 104 1.53 -3.08 -3.21
N ILE A 105 1.71 -1.83 -2.76
CA ILE A 105 0.60 -0.94 -2.43
C ILE A 105 0.35 0.06 -3.56
N GLY A 106 -0.93 0.33 -3.83
CA GLY A 106 -1.34 1.34 -4.79
C GLY A 106 -2.57 2.11 -4.35
N ILE A 107 -2.80 3.24 -5.03
CA ILE A 107 -3.90 4.16 -4.78
C ILE A 107 -4.59 4.49 -6.09
N TYR A 108 -5.91 4.64 -6.05
CA TYR A 108 -6.71 5.30 -7.07
C TYR A 108 -7.29 6.59 -6.49
N CYS A 109 -7.26 7.67 -7.27
CA CYS A 109 -8.07 8.86 -7.01
C CYS A 109 -8.94 9.22 -8.23
N GLY A 110 -10.21 9.55 -7.97
CA GLY A 110 -11.15 9.99 -9.00
C GLY A 110 -10.77 11.36 -9.56
N THR A 111 -10.50 12.29 -8.65
CA THR A 111 -9.93 13.62 -8.91
C THR A 111 -8.75 13.89 -7.97
N GLY A 112 -8.01 14.97 -8.22
CA GLY A 112 -6.80 15.32 -7.47
C GLY A 112 -5.61 14.42 -7.84
N LYS A 113 -4.54 14.54 -7.05
CA LYS A 113 -3.27 13.84 -7.31
C LYS A 113 -2.55 13.48 -6.01
N VAL A 114 -2.06 12.24 -5.96
CA VAL A 114 -1.11 11.82 -4.93
C VAL A 114 0.27 12.40 -5.27
N GLU A 115 0.98 12.84 -4.24
CA GLU A 115 2.36 13.30 -4.38
C GLU A 115 3.26 12.14 -4.82
N ALA A 116 4.24 12.47 -5.64
CA ALA A 116 5.28 11.57 -6.10
C ALA A 116 6.64 12.24 -6.02
N TYR A 117 7.68 11.43 -6.16
CA TYR A 117 9.05 11.91 -6.23
C TYR A 117 9.75 11.33 -7.44
N THR A 118 10.54 12.17 -8.08
CA THR A 118 11.46 11.83 -9.16
C THR A 118 12.78 12.59 -8.97
N PRO A 119 13.94 12.00 -9.25
CA PRO A 119 14.12 10.62 -9.68
C PRO A 119 14.09 9.63 -8.50
N ASP A 120 13.33 8.55 -8.64
CA ASP A 120 13.50 7.32 -7.87
C ASP A 120 13.39 6.15 -8.86
N TYR A 121 14.53 5.55 -9.17
CA TYR A 121 14.67 4.53 -10.22
C TYR A 121 14.02 3.17 -9.87
N THR A 122 13.30 3.08 -8.74
CA THR A 122 12.50 1.90 -8.40
C THR A 122 11.22 1.83 -9.24
N GLY A 123 10.65 2.99 -9.55
CA GLY A 123 9.49 3.13 -10.43
C GLY A 123 8.14 2.76 -9.81
N MET A 124 7.12 2.81 -10.67
CA MET A 124 5.73 2.50 -10.36
C MET A 124 5.05 1.84 -11.56
N TRP A 125 3.85 1.29 -11.35
CA TRP A 125 2.91 0.93 -12.41
C TRP A 125 1.75 1.90 -12.42
N TYR A 126 1.33 2.31 -13.62
CA TYR A 126 0.29 3.31 -13.82
C TYR A 126 -0.85 2.79 -14.68
N TRP A 127 -2.09 3.15 -14.31
CA TRP A 127 -3.28 2.93 -15.11
C TRP A 127 -4.14 4.20 -15.18
N ALA A 128 -4.49 4.60 -16.39
CA ALA A 128 -5.26 5.82 -16.69
C ALA A 128 -6.78 5.64 -16.44
N GLY A 129 -7.15 5.24 -15.22
CA GLY A 129 -8.54 5.05 -14.79
C GLY A 129 -8.60 4.40 -13.41
N ASP A 130 -9.78 3.90 -13.07
CA ASP A 130 -9.95 3.05 -11.88
C ASP A 130 -9.41 1.64 -12.17
N GLY A 131 -8.35 1.28 -11.46
CA GLY A 131 -7.70 -0.04 -11.49
C GLY A 131 -7.97 -0.87 -10.24
N ILE A 132 -8.90 -0.44 -9.37
CA ILE A 132 -9.18 -1.08 -8.09
C ILE A 132 -10.70 -1.39 -7.94
N PRO A 133 -11.09 -2.68 -7.83
CA PRO A 133 -10.24 -3.87 -7.98
C PRO A 133 -9.92 -4.17 -9.45
N CYS A 134 -8.87 -4.97 -9.69
CA CYS A 134 -8.59 -5.54 -11.01
C CYS A 134 -8.12 -6.99 -10.95
N SER A 135 -8.23 -7.68 -12.09
CA SER A 135 -7.70 -9.03 -12.33
C SER A 135 -6.93 -9.02 -13.64
N GLU A 136 -5.69 -9.53 -13.61
CA GLU A 136 -4.79 -9.72 -14.75
C GLU A 136 -4.69 -8.50 -15.68
N LYS A 137 -4.57 -7.31 -15.09
CA LYS A 137 -4.59 -6.06 -15.83
C LYS A 137 -3.19 -5.59 -16.17
N THR A 138 -2.94 -5.24 -17.43
CA THR A 138 -1.65 -4.71 -17.88
C THR A 138 -1.54 -3.22 -17.57
N PHE A 139 -0.62 -2.86 -16.67
CA PHE A 139 -0.30 -1.47 -16.34
C PHE A 139 0.89 -0.96 -17.17
N SER A 140 0.98 0.36 -17.34
CA SER A 140 2.14 1.00 -17.94
C SER A 140 3.26 1.14 -16.88
N PRO A 141 4.48 0.65 -17.13
CA PRO A 141 5.60 0.83 -16.20
C PRO A 141 6.20 2.24 -16.34
N PHE A 142 6.46 2.89 -15.22
CA PHE A 142 7.13 4.20 -15.14
C PHE A 142 8.37 4.02 -14.26
N ALA A 143 9.57 4.18 -14.80
CA ALA A 143 10.79 3.80 -14.08
C ALA A 143 11.30 4.84 -13.07
N GLU A 144 10.92 6.11 -13.22
CA GLU A 144 11.57 7.22 -12.52
C GLU A 144 10.78 7.75 -11.31
N TYR A 145 9.56 7.24 -11.09
CA TYR A 145 8.61 7.82 -10.16
C TYR A 145 8.21 6.83 -9.07
N ILE A 146 8.04 7.34 -7.86
CA ILE A 146 7.37 6.65 -6.76
C ILE A 146 6.27 7.54 -6.19
N ILE A 147 5.14 6.95 -5.83
CA ILE A 147 4.07 7.66 -5.11
C ILE A 147 4.34 7.68 -3.60
N ARG A 148 3.83 8.72 -2.92
CA ARG A 148 3.98 8.95 -1.47
C ARG A 148 2.79 8.34 -0.72
N LEU A 149 2.85 7.01 -0.64
CA LEU A 149 1.85 6.15 -0.01
C LEU A 149 2.57 5.06 0.79
N TYR A 150 2.29 5.01 2.09
CA TYR A 150 2.89 4.05 3.01
C TYR A 150 1.80 3.32 3.80
N GLY A 151 1.88 2.00 3.85
CA GLY A 151 0.99 1.17 4.66
C GLY A 151 1.73 0.54 5.83
N THR A 152 1.05 0.42 6.97
CA THR A 152 1.54 -0.33 8.13
C THR A 152 0.45 -1.25 8.68
N GLY A 153 0.86 -2.36 9.30
CA GLY A 153 -0.06 -3.37 9.78
C GLY A 153 0.57 -4.40 10.69
N GLU A 154 -0.18 -5.48 10.94
CA GLU A 154 0.25 -6.60 11.76
C GLU A 154 0.27 -7.89 10.93
N GLY A 155 1.36 -8.64 11.05
CA GLY A 155 1.58 -9.92 10.39
C GLY A 155 1.09 -11.11 11.22
N SER A 156 0.71 -12.18 10.53
CA SER A 156 0.15 -13.41 11.10
C SER A 156 1.11 -14.58 11.14
#